data_AF-A0A1H5C071-F1
#
_entry.id   AF-A0A1H5C071-F1
#
_cell.length_a   1.000
_cell.length_b   1.000
_cell.length_c   1.000
_cell.angle_alpha   90.00
_cell.angle_beta   90.00
_cell.angle_gamma   90.00
#
_symmetry.space_group_name_H-M   'P 1'
#
loop_
_entity.id
_entity.type
_entity.pdbx_description
1 polymer ?
#
loop_
_entity_poly.entity_id
_entity_poly.type
_entity_poly.pdbx_seq_one_letter_code
_entity_poly.pdbx_strand_id
1 'polypeptide(L)'
;MSEDSATAFQGEVLDELGDDKVQEIAGLLGTDEAGAREVVGTTVSALSGEAATVETPQEAPLQGVATLGGFATGGLMAGVLAKAAKPVANAVAKKTGLPPATVTRVVEMLVPVVLAVLTKRAAKK
;
A
#
# COMPACT_ATOMS: atom_id res chain seq x y z
N MET A 1 18.43 0.61 13.99
CA MET A 1 18.31 -0.66 13.24
C MET A 1 17.00 -0.77 12.44
N SER A 2 16.17 0.27 12.34
CA SER A 2 14.84 0.17 11.71
C SER A 2 14.84 0.38 10.19
N GLU A 3 15.77 1.16 9.66
CA GLU A 3 15.87 1.43 8.21
C GLU A 3 16.27 0.16 7.42
N ASP A 4 17.20 -0.64 7.95
CA ASP A 4 17.68 -1.88 7.33
C ASP A 4 16.55 -2.91 7.15
N SER A 5 15.65 -3.00 8.12
CA SER A 5 14.47 -3.89 8.08
C SER A 5 13.43 -3.47 7.04
N ALA A 6 13.25 -2.16 6.85
CA ALA A 6 12.32 -1.62 5.88
C ALA A 6 12.84 -1.83 4.44
N THR A 7 14.14 -1.62 4.22
CA THR A 7 14.79 -1.89 2.93
C THR A 7 14.81 -3.38 2.59
N ALA A 8 15.07 -4.25 3.58
CA ALA A 8 14.98 -5.69 3.39
C ALA A 8 13.54 -6.14 3.05
N PHE A 9 12.54 -5.59 3.74
CA PHE A 9 11.13 -5.86 3.42
C PHE A 9 10.74 -5.38 2.02
N GLN A 10 11.19 -4.19 1.63
CA GLN A 10 10.99 -3.69 0.28
C GLN A 10 11.62 -4.62 -0.77
N GLY A 11 12.84 -5.11 -0.52
CA GLY A 11 13.50 -6.10 -1.38
C GLY A 11 12.66 -7.37 -1.54
N GLU A 12 12.17 -7.93 -0.42
CA GLU A 12 11.28 -9.11 -0.44
C GLU A 12 9.97 -8.85 -1.23
N VAL A 13 9.40 -7.64 -1.14
CA VAL A 13 8.21 -7.25 -1.91
C VAL A 13 8.50 -7.12 -3.40
N LEU A 14 9.64 -6.54 -3.77
CA LEU A 14 10.07 -6.43 -5.17
C LEU A 14 10.38 -7.81 -5.77
N ASP A 15 11.03 -8.69 -5.01
CA ASP A 15 11.29 -10.07 -5.41
C ASP A 15 9.99 -10.87 -5.59
N GLU A 16 8.99 -10.65 -4.72
CA GLU A 16 7.69 -11.30 -4.81
C GLU A 16 6.85 -10.78 -5.99
N LEU A 17 6.96 -9.49 -6.32
CA LEU A 17 6.36 -8.91 -7.53
C LEU A 17 6.97 -9.54 -8.78
N GLY A 18 8.29 -9.65 -8.82
CA GLY A 18 9.05 -10.01 -10.01
C GLY A 18 9.03 -8.93 -11.08
N ASP A 19 9.94 -9.05 -12.04
CA ASP A 19 10.16 -8.04 -13.08
C ASP A 19 8.92 -7.83 -13.96
N ASP A 20 8.16 -8.90 -14.26
CA ASP A 20 6.94 -8.85 -15.07
C ASP A 20 5.88 -7.89 -14.46
N LYS A 21 5.66 -7.96 -13.14
CA LYS A 21 4.69 -7.11 -12.47
C LYS A 21 5.21 -5.70 -12.24
N VAL A 22 6.50 -5.54 -12.02
CA VAL A 22 7.13 -4.21 -11.98
C VAL A 22 6.94 -3.51 -13.33
N GLN A 23 7.07 -4.24 -14.44
CA GLN A 23 6.85 -3.70 -15.78
C GLN A 23 5.38 -3.39 -16.07
N GLU A 24 4.44 -4.20 -15.57
CA GLU A 24 3.00 -3.90 -15.62
C GLU A 24 2.68 -2.61 -14.85
N ILE A 25 3.24 -2.44 -13.65
CA ILE A 25 3.11 -1.22 -12.85
C ILE A 25 3.71 -0.02 -13.59
N ALA A 26 4.89 -0.17 -14.21
CA ALA A 26 5.51 0.89 -15.00
C ALA A 26 4.59 1.37 -16.14
N GLY A 27 4.00 0.44 -16.87
CA GLY A 27 3.02 0.74 -17.93
C GLY A 27 1.78 1.45 -17.42
N LEU A 28 1.24 1.03 -16.27
CA LEU A 28 0.07 1.66 -15.65
C LEU A 28 0.35 3.08 -15.13
N LEU A 29 1.56 3.32 -14.64
CA LEU A 29 2.00 4.61 -14.13
C LEU A 29 2.49 5.55 -15.24
N GLY A 30 2.72 5.05 -16.45
CA GLY A 30 3.34 5.81 -17.53
C GLY A 30 4.80 6.18 -17.23
N THR A 31 5.50 5.32 -16.51
CA THR A 31 6.89 5.51 -16.07
C THR A 31 7.77 4.36 -16.53
N ASP A 32 9.06 4.40 -16.23
CA ASP A 32 10.00 3.31 -16.49
C ASP A 32 10.09 2.36 -15.28
N GLU A 33 10.87 1.29 -15.42
CA GLU A 33 11.01 0.30 -14.37
C GLU A 33 11.58 0.89 -13.06
N ALA A 34 12.48 1.87 -13.19
CA ALA A 34 13.05 2.58 -12.04
C ALA A 34 11.97 3.38 -11.29
N GLY A 35 11.13 4.12 -12.01
CA GLY A 35 10.00 4.85 -11.42
C GLY A 35 8.95 3.94 -10.80
N ALA A 36 8.69 2.77 -11.39
CA ALA A 36 7.81 1.77 -10.79
C ALA A 36 8.36 1.23 -9.46
N ARG A 37 9.65 0.87 -9.42
CA ARG A 37 10.34 0.44 -8.19
C ARG A 37 10.31 1.53 -7.10
N GLU A 38 10.46 2.81 -7.48
CA GLU A 38 10.35 3.95 -6.55
C GLU A 38 8.95 4.09 -5.94
N VAL A 39 7.89 3.96 -6.77
CA VAL A 39 6.50 4.04 -6.31
C VAL A 39 6.17 2.88 -5.36
N VAL A 40 6.63 1.66 -5.67
CA VAL A 40 6.48 0.50 -4.81
C VAL A 40 7.19 0.73 -3.47
N GLY A 41 8.45 1.17 -3.49
CA GLY A 41 9.21 1.47 -2.28
C GLY A 41 8.57 2.56 -1.41
N THR A 42 8.06 3.62 -2.05
CA THR A 42 7.34 4.70 -1.36
C THR A 42 6.04 4.18 -0.75
N THR A 43 5.32 3.30 -1.44
CA THR A 43 4.07 2.70 -0.95
C THR A 43 4.32 1.77 0.24
N VAL A 44 5.31 0.89 0.17
CA VAL A 44 5.71 0.00 1.27
C VAL A 44 6.16 0.80 2.49
N SER A 45 6.93 1.87 2.26
CA SER A 45 7.36 2.78 3.34
C SER A 45 6.17 3.51 3.98
N ALA A 46 5.22 3.98 3.18
CA ALA A 46 4.00 4.63 3.66
C ALA A 46 3.13 3.65 4.45
N LEU A 47 2.95 2.42 3.98
CA LEU A 47 2.22 1.37 4.69
C LEU A 47 2.90 0.99 6.01
N SER A 48 4.23 0.88 6.04
CA SER A 48 4.99 0.59 7.26
C SER A 48 4.96 1.75 8.26
N GLY A 49 4.94 2.99 7.77
CA GLY A 49 4.82 4.20 8.59
C GLY A 49 3.41 4.37 9.15
N GLU A 50 2.37 4.17 8.33
CA GLU A 50 0.97 4.21 8.79
C GLU A 50 0.65 3.06 9.73
N ALA A 51 1.19 1.86 9.50
CA ALA A 51 1.10 0.74 10.44
C ALA A 51 1.61 1.10 11.84
N ALA A 52 2.71 1.86 11.94
CA ALA A 52 3.21 2.36 13.22
C ALA A 52 2.32 3.46 13.84
N THR A 53 1.55 4.21 13.04
CA THR A 53 0.60 5.22 13.55
C THR A 53 -0.76 4.65 13.96
N VAL A 54 -1.18 3.50 13.40
CA VAL A 54 -2.41 2.81 13.85
C VAL A 54 -2.22 2.06 15.17
N GLU A 55 -0.99 1.90 15.66
CA GLU A 55 -0.71 1.43 17.03
C GLU A 55 -0.97 2.50 18.11
N THR A 56 -1.33 3.73 17.73
CA THR A 56 -1.94 4.70 18.67
C THR A 56 -3.45 4.80 18.43
N PRO A 57 -4.31 4.42 19.40
CA PRO A 57 -5.74 4.66 19.32
C PRO A 57 -6.01 6.17 19.35
N GLN A 58 -6.05 6.81 18.19
CA GLN A 58 -6.68 8.12 18.07
C GLN A 58 -8.21 7.88 18.08
N GLU A 59 -8.76 7.96 19.28
CA GLU A 59 -10.17 8.11 19.56
C GLU A 59 -10.73 9.28 18.73
N ALA A 60 -11.47 8.97 17.65
CA ALA A 60 -12.23 9.94 16.89
C ALA A 60 -13.69 9.44 16.83
N PRO A 61 -14.67 10.19 17.35
CA PRO A 61 -16.05 9.72 17.46
C PRO A 61 -16.65 9.44 16.07
N LEU A 62 -17.30 8.29 15.94
CA LEU A 62 -17.81 7.66 14.72
C LEU A 62 -19.04 8.35 14.10
N GLN A 63 -19.02 9.67 13.94
CA GLN A 63 -20.11 10.40 13.26
C GLN A 63 -19.77 10.61 11.77
N GLY A 64 -20.12 9.62 10.93
CA GLY A 64 -19.95 9.77 9.48
C GLY A 64 -20.26 8.55 8.61
N VAL A 65 -21.01 7.57 9.11
CA VAL A 65 -21.38 6.33 8.39
C VAL A 65 -22.50 6.50 7.35
N ALA A 66 -22.63 7.66 6.69
CA ALA A 66 -23.80 7.97 5.85
C ALA A 66 -23.52 8.32 4.38
N THR A 67 -22.47 7.81 3.74
CA THR A 67 -22.34 7.89 2.26
C THR A 67 -21.87 6.60 1.60
N LEU A 68 -22.21 5.44 2.18
CA LEU A 68 -22.09 4.14 1.52
C LEU A 68 -23.34 3.85 0.68
N GLY A 69 -23.41 4.43 -0.51
CA GLY A 69 -24.32 4.00 -1.57
C GLY A 69 -23.60 3.04 -2.52
N GLY A 70 -23.54 1.75 -2.17
CA GLY A 70 -22.98 0.67 -3.00
C GLY A 70 -21.45 0.69 -3.04
N PHE A 71 -20.71 -0.39 -2.83
CA PHE A 71 -20.90 -1.75 -3.31
C PHE A 71 -20.67 -2.71 -2.13
N ALA A 72 -21.72 -3.26 -1.53
CA ALA A 72 -22.24 -4.58 -1.89
C ALA A 72 -21.12 -5.66 -1.97
N THR A 73 -20.57 -6.08 -0.82
CA THR A 73 -20.39 -7.51 -0.42
C THR A 73 -19.43 -7.77 0.76
N GLY A 74 -18.66 -6.81 1.29
CA GLY A 74 -17.69 -7.08 2.38
C GLY A 74 -17.86 -6.16 3.60
N GLY A 75 -18.12 -6.73 4.78
CA GLY A 75 -18.46 -6.02 6.02
C GLY A 75 -17.39 -5.08 6.61
N LEU A 76 -17.66 -4.56 7.80
CA LEU A 76 -16.97 -3.46 8.54
C LEU A 76 -15.42 -3.40 8.46
N MET A 77 -14.74 -4.51 8.18
CA MET A 77 -13.29 -4.57 7.95
C MET A 77 -12.82 -3.98 6.60
N ALA A 78 -13.67 -3.95 5.57
CA ALA A 78 -13.36 -3.27 4.32
C ALA A 78 -13.35 -1.73 4.47
N GLY A 79 -14.14 -1.20 5.40
CA GLY A 79 -14.24 0.25 5.65
C GLY A 79 -12.98 0.86 6.25
N VAL A 80 -12.27 0.14 7.13
CA VAL A 80 -11.00 0.60 7.72
C VAL A 80 -9.83 0.48 6.74
N LEU A 81 -9.79 -0.58 5.91
CA LEU A 81 -8.82 -0.68 4.82
C LEU A 81 -9.01 0.44 3.79
N ALA A 82 -10.25 0.74 3.41
CA ALA A 82 -10.55 1.86 2.51
C ALA A 82 -10.20 3.23 3.11
N LYS A 83 -10.32 3.40 4.44
CA LYS A 83 -9.96 4.65 5.14
C LYS A 83 -8.44 4.86 5.26
N ALA A 84 -7.65 3.78 5.32
CA ALA A 84 -6.18 3.82 5.30
C ALA A 84 -5.60 3.88 3.88
N ALA A 85 -6.27 3.30 2.88
CA ALA A 85 -5.78 3.31 1.49
C ALA A 85 -5.71 4.72 0.88
N LYS A 86 -6.65 5.61 1.23
CA LYS A 86 -6.66 7.01 0.77
C LYS A 86 -5.45 7.84 1.26
N PRO A 87 -5.10 7.89 2.56
CA PRO A 87 -3.93 8.61 3.03
C PRO A 87 -2.63 8.07 2.44
N VAL A 88 -2.46 6.75 2.34
CA VAL A 88 -1.32 6.14 1.64
C VAL A 88 -1.26 6.59 0.18
N ALA A 89 -2.36 6.45 -0.56
CA ALA A 89 -2.40 6.83 -1.97
C ALA A 89 -2.12 8.33 -2.18
N ASN A 90 -2.59 9.20 -1.29
CA ASN A 90 -2.31 10.63 -1.34
C ASN A 90 -0.85 10.96 -0.99
N ALA A 91 -0.26 10.27 0.00
CA ALA A 91 1.14 10.45 0.38
C ALA A 91 2.08 10.00 -0.75
N VAL A 92 1.77 8.86 -1.37
CA VAL A 92 2.50 8.35 -2.53
C VAL A 92 2.31 9.28 -3.73
N ALA A 93 1.08 9.68 -4.07
CA ALA A 93 0.80 10.62 -5.15
C ALA A 93 1.51 11.97 -4.99
N LYS A 94 1.55 12.51 -3.76
CA LYS A 94 2.26 13.76 -3.46
C LYS A 94 3.77 13.63 -3.62
N LYS A 95 4.34 12.45 -3.33
CA LYS A 95 5.77 12.19 -3.39
C LYS A 95 6.25 11.84 -4.80
N THR A 96 5.41 11.19 -5.60
CA THR A 96 5.72 10.75 -6.97
C THR A 96 5.20 11.70 -8.05
N GLY A 97 4.28 12.61 -7.71
CA GLY A 97 3.62 13.51 -8.67
C GLY A 97 2.55 12.82 -9.53
N LEU A 98 2.22 11.55 -9.24
CA LEU A 98 1.28 10.74 -10.04
C LEU A 98 -0.19 10.98 -9.65
N PRO A 99 -1.14 10.76 -10.59
CA PRO A 99 -2.55 10.89 -10.29
C PRO A 99 -3.00 9.94 -9.16
N PRO A 100 -3.76 10.41 -8.16
CA PRO A 100 -4.18 9.58 -7.02
C PRO A 100 -4.96 8.32 -7.42
N ALA A 101 -5.74 8.41 -8.50
CA ALA A 101 -6.49 7.28 -9.04
C ALA A 101 -5.57 6.16 -9.57
N THR A 102 -4.46 6.53 -10.22
CA THR A 102 -3.46 5.58 -10.72
C THR A 102 -2.71 4.93 -9.56
N VAL A 103 -2.31 5.73 -8.57
CA VAL A 103 -1.65 5.24 -7.36
C VAL A 103 -2.54 4.28 -6.57
N THR A 104 -3.84 4.58 -6.45
CA THR A 104 -4.80 3.71 -5.75
C THR A 104 -4.84 2.30 -6.36
N ARG A 105 -4.85 2.19 -7.70
CA ARG A 105 -4.79 0.88 -8.37
C ARG A 105 -3.50 0.13 -8.08
N VAL A 106 -2.37 0.83 -8.05
CA VAL A 106 -1.09 0.23 -7.68
C VAL A 106 -1.11 -0.27 -6.24
N VAL A 107 -1.65 0.51 -5.30
CA VAL A 107 -1.82 0.08 -3.91
C VAL A 107 -2.67 -1.18 -3.83
N GLU A 108 -3.80 -1.25 -4.54
CA GLU A 108 -4.67 -2.43 -4.57
C GLU A 108 -3.96 -3.68 -5.10
N MET A 109 -3.10 -3.54 -6.12
CA MET A 109 -2.27 -4.64 -6.63
C MET A 109 -1.17 -5.06 -5.65
N LEU A 110 -0.63 -4.12 -4.85
CA LEU A 110 0.44 -4.38 -3.89
C LEU A 110 -0.04 -5.05 -2.61
N VAL A 111 -1.28 -4.80 -2.16
CA VAL A 111 -1.86 -5.41 -0.94
C VAL A 111 -1.68 -6.95 -0.89
N PRO A 112 -2.08 -7.74 -1.91
CA PRO A 112 -1.90 -9.18 -1.86
C PRO A 112 -0.43 -9.61 -1.84
N VAL A 113 0.46 -8.90 -2.53
CA VAL A 113 1.90 -9.18 -2.54
C VAL A 113 2.51 -8.95 -1.16
N VAL A 114 2.21 -7.80 -0.54
CA VAL A 114 2.68 -7.45 0.80
C VAL A 114 2.21 -8.48 1.83
N LEU A 115 0.95 -8.93 1.75
CA LEU A 115 0.42 -10.00 2.62
C LEU A 115 1.14 -11.34 2.41
N ALA A 116 1.45 -11.70 1.16
CA ALA A 116 2.19 -12.92 0.84
C ALA A 116 3.61 -12.90 1.44
N VAL A 117 4.31 -11.77 1.32
CA VAL A 117 5.65 -11.58 1.91
C VAL A 117 5.60 -11.65 3.44
N LEU A 118 4.65 -10.95 4.07
CA LEU A 118 4.47 -11.02 5.52
C LEU A 118 4.19 -12.45 6.00
N THR A 119 3.39 -13.21 5.25
CA THR A 119 3.11 -14.62 5.53
C THR A 119 4.37 -15.48 5.40
N LYS A 120 5.16 -15.32 4.33
CA LYS A 120 6.45 -16.01 4.12
C LYS A 120 7.44 -15.71 5.25
N ARG A 121 7.49 -14.45 5.70
CA ARG A 121 8.34 -14.02 6.80
C ARG A 121 7.90 -14.61 8.14
N ALA A 122 6.59 -14.69 8.40
CA ALA A 122 6.04 -15.32 9.59
C ALA A 122 6.30 -16.84 9.62
N ALA A 123 6.26 -17.51 8.47
CA ALA A 123 6.53 -18.95 8.36
C ALA A 123 8.02 -19.32 8.44
N LYS A 124 8.93 -18.37 8.15
CA LYS A 124 10.38 -18.54 8.29
C LYS A 124 10.90 -18.25 9.71
N LYS A 125 10.04 -17.77 10.60
CA LYS A 125 10.38 -17.40 11.98
C LYS A 125 9.95 -18.49 12.94
#